data_AF-A0AAN8EFV3-F1
#
_entry.id   AF-A0AAN8EFV3-F1
#
_cell.length_a   1.000
_cell.length_b   1.000
_cell.length_c   1.000
_cell.angle_alpha   90.00
_cell.angle_beta   90.00
_cell.angle_gamma   90.00
#
_symmetry.space_group_name_H-M   'P 1'
#
loop_
_entity.id
_entity.type
_entity.pdbx_description
1 polymer ?
#
loop_
_entity_poly.entity_id
_entity_poly.type
_entity_poly.pdbx_seq_one_letter_code
_entity_poly.pdbx_strand_id
1 'polypeptide(L)'
;MAAPVPVRGLLLGKNPAHLQACIDTAAPDCEFVRKASSVDDAKKALSALLNGKEIQFVAMGGGFTMADFEELHQGNAASIPWYRPETTKPGYDGPPMTGPPSPETVASKLRKGLDEHVEDMKAGKGAGEVWYF
;
A
#
# COMPACT_ATOMS: atom_id res chain seq x y z
N MET A 1 15.49 20.72 15.25
CA MET A 1 14.83 19.42 15.50
C MET A 1 14.37 18.94 14.15
N ALA A 2 15.03 17.93 13.57
CA ALA A 2 14.62 17.40 12.27
C ALA A 2 13.24 16.75 12.45
N ALA A 3 12.25 17.17 11.67
CA ALA A 3 10.97 16.47 11.64
C ALA A 3 11.25 14.99 11.33
N PRO A 4 10.61 14.03 12.03
CA PRO A 4 10.77 12.62 11.72
C PRO A 4 10.44 12.41 10.24
N VAL A 5 11.36 11.80 9.50
CA VAL A 5 11.19 11.61 8.05
C VAL A 5 9.92 10.76 7.83
N PRO A 6 8.97 11.22 7.00
CA PRO A 6 7.75 10.46 6.74
C PRO A 6 8.09 9.14 6.06
N VAL A 7 7.31 8.11 6.36
CA VAL A 7 7.47 6.80 5.70
C VAL A 7 7.05 6.95 4.25
N ARG A 8 7.88 6.47 3.33
CA ARG A 8 7.60 6.61 1.90
C ARG A 8 6.97 5.35 1.32
N GLY A 9 5.85 5.50 0.63
CA GLY A 9 5.10 4.38 0.08
C GLY A 9 4.84 4.49 -1.42
N LEU A 10 4.59 3.35 -2.06
CA LEU A 10 3.97 3.29 -3.39
C LEU A 10 2.49 2.92 -3.23
N LEU A 11 1.59 3.70 -3.83
CA LEU A 11 0.15 3.43 -3.79
C LEU A 11 -0.32 2.80 -5.11
N LEU A 12 -0.82 1.58 -5.06
CA LEU A 12 -1.38 0.88 -6.21
C LEU A 12 -2.90 0.89 -6.11
N GLY A 13 -3.60 1.41 -7.10
CA GLY A 13 -5.06 1.40 -7.08
C GLY A 13 -5.66 1.80 -8.42
N LYS A 14 -6.77 1.18 -8.81
CA LYS A 14 -7.45 1.50 -10.08
C LYS A 14 -8.46 2.65 -9.93
N ASN A 15 -8.85 2.99 -8.71
CA ASN A 15 -9.83 4.04 -8.43
C ASN A 15 -9.14 5.34 -7.98
N PRO A 16 -9.17 6.41 -8.78
CA PRO A 16 -8.49 7.68 -8.46
C PRO A 16 -9.03 8.35 -7.20
N ALA A 17 -10.33 8.19 -6.87
CA ALA A 17 -10.91 8.76 -5.66
C ALA A 17 -10.35 8.09 -4.39
N HIS A 18 -10.18 6.77 -4.42
CA HIS A 18 -9.52 6.03 -3.33
C HIS A 18 -8.07 6.48 -3.18
N LEU A 19 -7.34 6.61 -4.29
CA LEU A 19 -5.95 7.03 -4.28
C LEU A 19 -5.78 8.40 -3.60
N GLN A 20 -6.61 9.37 -3.98
CA GLN A 20 -6.50 10.73 -3.46
C GLN A 20 -6.81 10.79 -1.96
N ALA A 21 -7.85 10.08 -1.50
CA ALA A 21 -8.20 10.04 -0.08
C ALA A 21 -7.08 9.38 0.77
N CYS A 22 -6.49 8.31 0.28
CA CYS A 22 -5.35 7.66 0.93
C CYS A 22 -4.14 8.59 1.06
N ILE A 23 -3.84 9.37 0.01
CA ILE A 23 -2.75 10.35 0.03
C ILE A 23 -3.01 11.45 1.06
N ASP A 24 -4.23 11.99 1.07
CA ASP A 24 -4.62 13.06 1.99
C ASP A 24 -4.54 12.61 3.45
N THR A 25 -4.99 11.39 3.75
CA THR A 25 -5.02 10.86 5.12
C THR A 25 -3.66 10.35 5.62
N ALA A 26 -2.78 9.90 4.71
CA ALA A 26 -1.47 9.38 5.08
C ALA A 26 -0.51 10.47 5.59
N ALA A 27 -0.66 11.71 5.14
CA ALA A 27 0.10 12.84 5.66
C ALA A 27 -0.29 13.16 7.11
N PRO A 28 0.64 13.64 7.97
CA PRO A 28 2.06 13.90 7.70
C PRO A 28 3.00 12.70 7.92
N ASP A 29 2.50 11.57 8.42
CA ASP A 29 3.33 10.44 8.85
C ASP A 29 3.88 9.60 7.69
N CYS A 30 3.18 9.61 6.57
CA CYS A 30 3.50 8.85 5.38
C CYS A 30 3.32 9.70 4.11
N GLU A 31 4.24 9.53 3.17
CA GLU A 31 4.26 10.20 1.87
C GLU A 31 4.21 9.15 0.75
N PHE A 32 3.16 9.18 -0.08
CA PHE A 32 3.10 8.35 -1.27
C PHE A 32 3.86 9.02 -2.42
N VAL A 33 5.06 8.54 -2.69
CA VAL A 33 5.98 9.11 -3.70
C VAL A 33 5.44 8.92 -5.11
N ARG A 34 4.72 7.82 -5.34
CA ARG A 34 4.11 7.50 -6.62
C ARG A 34 2.80 6.76 -6.42
N LYS A 35 1.93 6.87 -7.42
CA LYS A 35 0.74 6.05 -7.56
C LYS A 35 0.75 5.34 -8.90
N ALA A 36 0.26 4.10 -8.94
CA ALA A 36 0.12 3.33 -10.17
C ALA A 36 -1.25 2.67 -10.25
N SER A 37 -1.86 2.72 -11.43
CA SER A 37 -3.21 2.19 -11.69
C SER A 37 -3.22 0.98 -12.61
N SER A 38 -2.04 0.46 -12.97
CA SER A 38 -1.88 -0.69 -13.86
C SER A 38 -0.68 -1.51 -13.43
N VAL A 39 -0.71 -2.80 -13.73
CA VAL A 39 0.35 -3.74 -13.34
C VAL A 39 1.69 -3.37 -14.00
N ASP A 40 1.68 -2.99 -15.28
CA ASP A 40 2.89 -2.56 -15.99
C ASP A 40 3.53 -1.30 -15.37
N ASP A 41 2.72 -0.28 -15.07
CA ASP A 41 3.21 0.94 -14.41
C ASP A 41 3.67 0.63 -12.97
N ALA A 42 2.97 -0.24 -12.25
CA ALA A 42 3.36 -0.70 -10.92
C ALA A 42 4.72 -1.41 -10.94
N LYS A 43 4.98 -2.30 -11.92
CA LYS A 43 6.30 -2.97 -12.07
C LYS A 43 7.42 -1.97 -12.31
N LYS A 44 7.19 -1.00 -13.19
CA LYS A 44 8.17 0.05 -13.50
C LYS A 44 8.42 0.94 -12.28
N ALA A 45 7.36 1.35 -11.60
CA ALA A 45 7.44 2.16 -10.38
C ALA A 45 8.16 1.42 -9.26
N LEU A 46 7.76 0.17 -8.95
CA LEU A 46 8.42 -0.68 -7.95
C LEU A 46 9.90 -0.81 -8.27
N SER A 47 10.23 -1.19 -9.50
CA SER A 47 11.62 -1.39 -9.90
C SER A 47 12.45 -0.10 -9.75
N ALA A 48 11.94 1.05 -10.19
CA ALA A 48 12.65 2.33 -10.07
C ALA A 48 12.82 2.74 -8.60
N LEU A 49 11.74 2.72 -7.82
CA LEU A 49 11.71 3.21 -6.45
C LEU A 49 12.47 2.30 -5.48
N LEU A 50 12.41 0.98 -5.67
CA LEU A 50 13.16 0.01 -4.85
C LEU A 50 14.66 0.08 -5.13
N ASN A 51 15.07 0.25 -6.40
CA ASN A 51 16.48 0.45 -6.73
C ASN A 51 17.01 1.77 -6.14
N GLY A 52 16.19 2.82 -6.14
CA GLY A 52 16.50 4.09 -5.49
C GLY A 52 16.37 4.09 -3.96
N LYS A 53 15.84 3.00 -3.36
CA LYS A 53 15.45 2.92 -1.94
C LYS A 53 14.55 4.09 -1.51
N GLU A 54 13.70 4.54 -2.43
CA GLU A 54 12.83 5.70 -2.24
C GLU A 54 11.53 5.36 -1.53
N ILE A 55 11.16 4.08 -1.48
CA ILE A 55 9.98 3.56 -0.78
C ILE A 55 10.37 2.50 0.25
N GLN A 56 9.57 2.42 1.30
CA GLN A 56 9.69 1.49 2.42
C GLN A 56 8.55 0.47 2.45
N PHE A 57 7.43 0.75 1.77
CA PHE A 57 6.29 -0.16 1.72
C PHE A 57 5.44 0.06 0.45
N VAL A 58 4.53 -0.87 0.17
CA VAL A 58 3.55 -0.76 -0.91
C VAL A 58 2.16 -0.87 -0.34
N ALA A 59 1.27 0.07 -0.68
CA ALA A 59 -0.16 -0.05 -0.40
C ALA A 59 -0.89 -0.39 -1.68
N MET A 60 -1.41 -1.62 -1.78
CA MET A 60 -2.25 -2.06 -2.88
C MET A 60 -3.72 -1.97 -2.47
N GLY A 61 -4.45 -1.07 -3.11
CA GLY A 61 -5.89 -0.91 -2.98
C GLY A 61 -6.68 -1.86 -3.87
N GLY A 62 -8.00 -1.67 -3.86
CA GLY A 62 -8.94 -2.48 -4.63
C GLY A 62 -8.74 -2.37 -6.15
N GLY A 63 -9.12 -3.45 -6.85
CA GLY A 63 -9.09 -3.55 -8.32
C GLY A 63 -7.91 -4.35 -8.87
N PHE A 64 -6.92 -4.68 -8.05
CA PHE A 64 -5.88 -5.67 -8.37
C PHE A 64 -6.30 -7.05 -7.89
N THR A 65 -6.19 -8.04 -8.77
CA THR A 65 -6.47 -9.44 -8.48
C THR A 65 -5.35 -10.08 -7.66
N MET A 66 -5.57 -11.28 -7.14
CA MET A 66 -4.51 -12.04 -6.47
C MET A 66 -3.37 -12.37 -7.44
N ALA A 67 -3.67 -12.69 -8.70
CA ALA A 67 -2.65 -12.90 -9.74
C ALA A 67 -1.82 -11.64 -10.00
N ASP A 68 -2.45 -10.47 -10.07
CA ASP A 68 -1.72 -9.20 -10.21
C ASP A 68 -0.77 -8.95 -9.02
N PHE A 69 -1.22 -9.28 -7.81
CA PHE A 69 -0.38 -9.19 -6.62
C PHE A 69 0.78 -10.17 -6.68
N GLU A 70 0.54 -11.45 -6.96
CA GLU A 70 1.59 -12.46 -7.06
C GLU A 70 2.63 -12.11 -8.11
N GLU A 71 2.22 -11.44 -9.19
CA GLU A 71 3.11 -10.97 -10.24
C GLU A 71 3.97 -9.77 -9.80
N LEU A 72 3.41 -8.87 -8.99
CA LEU A 72 4.09 -7.68 -8.51
C LEU A 72 4.93 -7.94 -7.23
N HIS A 73 4.50 -8.88 -6.40
CA HIS A 73 5.13 -9.26 -5.13
C HIS A 73 6.20 -10.33 -5.35
N GLN A 74 7.22 -9.98 -6.14
CA GLN A 74 8.35 -10.86 -6.45
C GLN A 74 9.67 -10.09 -6.39
N GLY A 75 10.79 -10.83 -6.25
CA GLY A 75 12.13 -10.24 -6.20
C GLY A 75 12.28 -9.20 -5.08
N ASN A 76 12.86 -8.04 -5.39
CA ASN A 76 13.05 -6.95 -4.42
C ASN A 76 11.73 -6.40 -3.85
N ALA A 77 10.63 -6.51 -4.60
CA ALA A 77 9.35 -6.01 -4.14
C ALA A 77 8.79 -6.87 -3.00
N ALA A 78 9.12 -8.16 -2.95
CA ALA A 78 8.79 -9.05 -1.84
C ALA A 78 9.68 -8.83 -0.60
N SER A 79 10.65 -7.90 -0.64
CA SER A 79 11.54 -7.60 0.49
C SER A 79 11.08 -6.42 1.33
N ILE A 80 9.97 -5.77 0.97
CA ILE A 80 9.35 -4.67 1.72
C ILE A 80 7.93 -5.07 2.14
N PRO A 81 7.36 -4.44 3.18
CA PRO A 81 5.99 -4.70 3.58
C PRO A 81 4.97 -4.28 2.53
N TRP A 82 3.89 -5.05 2.44
CA TRP A 82 2.74 -4.80 1.57
C TRP A 82 1.45 -4.66 2.37
N TYR A 83 0.68 -3.62 2.09
CA TYR A 83 -0.69 -3.48 2.56
C TYR A 83 -1.67 -3.87 1.48
N ARG A 84 -2.65 -4.70 1.83
CA ARG A 84 -3.74 -5.09 0.94
C ARG A 84 -5.08 -4.96 1.64
N PRO A 85 -6.21 -4.83 0.92
CA PRO A 85 -7.50 -4.81 1.55
C PRO A 85 -7.80 -6.21 2.12
N GLU A 86 -8.38 -6.31 3.31
CA GLU A 86 -8.77 -7.58 3.96
C GLU A 86 -9.61 -8.48 3.04
N THR A 87 -10.40 -7.87 2.17
CA THR A 87 -11.26 -8.58 1.20
C THR A 87 -10.48 -9.33 0.13
N THR A 88 -9.17 -9.09 0.02
CA THR A 88 -8.26 -9.82 -0.87
C THR A 88 -7.48 -10.92 -0.15
N LYS A 89 -7.71 -11.08 1.15
CA LYS A 89 -7.07 -12.11 1.96
C LYS A 89 -7.58 -13.49 1.54
N PRO A 90 -6.68 -14.49 1.39
CA PRO A 90 -7.10 -15.87 1.12
C PRO A 90 -7.97 -16.38 2.26
N GLY A 91 -9.14 -16.95 1.93
CA GLY A 91 -10.10 -17.43 2.92
C GLY A 91 -10.92 -16.33 3.61
N TYR A 92 -11.05 -15.14 3.00
CA TYR A 92 -11.95 -14.11 3.49
C TYR A 92 -13.39 -14.63 3.54
N ASP A 93 -13.92 -14.75 4.76
CA ASP A 93 -15.30 -15.21 5.07
C ASP A 93 -16.23 -14.04 5.43
N GLY A 94 -15.80 -12.80 5.15
CA GLY A 94 -16.60 -11.62 5.49
C GLY A 94 -17.81 -11.44 4.57
N PRO A 95 -18.68 -10.47 4.90
CA PRO A 95 -19.92 -10.25 4.14
C PRO A 95 -19.59 -9.97 2.66
N PRO A 96 -20.44 -10.45 1.74
CA PRO A 96 -20.27 -10.14 0.32
C PRO A 96 -20.25 -8.62 0.15
N MET A 97 -19.19 -8.10 -0.46
CA MET A 97 -19.09 -6.66 -0.69
C MET A 97 -20.19 -6.21 -1.65
N THR A 98 -21.10 -5.37 -1.15
CA THR A 98 -22.23 -4.82 -1.91
C THR A 98 -21.82 -3.67 -2.85
N GLY A 99 -20.53 -3.36 -2.92
CA GLY A 99 -19.94 -2.34 -3.77
C GLY A 99 -18.54 -1.98 -3.29
N PRO A 100 -17.78 -1.18 -4.06
CA PRO A 100 -16.52 -0.65 -3.57
C PRO A 100 -16.77 0.23 -2.34
N PRO A 101 -15.98 0.08 -1.26
CA PRO A 101 -16.09 0.94 -0.09
C PRO A 101 -15.87 2.41 -0.46
N SER A 102 -16.42 3.34 0.33
CA SER A 102 -16.19 4.77 0.15
C SER A 102 -14.69 5.10 0.26
N PRO A 103 -14.20 6.12 -0.48
CA PRO A 103 -12.80 6.55 -0.42
C PRO A 103 -12.33 6.85 1.00
N GLU A 104 -13.18 7.48 1.81
CA GLU A 104 -12.89 7.80 3.21
C GLU A 104 -12.71 6.54 4.06
N THR A 105 -13.50 5.48 3.80
CA THR A 105 -13.37 4.21 4.51
C THR A 105 -12.05 3.53 4.19
N VAL A 106 -11.65 3.52 2.90
CA VAL A 106 -10.37 2.97 2.46
C VAL A 106 -9.21 3.74 3.08
N ALA A 107 -9.27 5.07 3.02
CA ALA A 107 -8.24 5.93 3.59
C ALA A 107 -8.13 5.78 5.12
N SER A 108 -9.27 5.68 5.82
CA SER A 108 -9.29 5.46 7.28
C SER A 108 -8.68 4.11 7.66
N LYS A 109 -9.00 3.05 6.92
CA LYS A 109 -8.44 1.71 7.13
C LYS A 109 -6.93 1.70 6.88
N LEU A 110 -6.50 2.29 5.76
CA LEU A 110 -5.07 2.44 5.45
C LEU A 110 -4.36 3.24 6.55
N ARG A 111 -4.94 4.36 7.00
CA ARG A 111 -4.38 5.18 8.08
C ARG A 111 -4.24 4.40 9.37
N LYS A 112 -5.24 3.60 9.73
CA LYS A 112 -5.15 2.73 10.90
C LYS A 112 -4.02 1.72 10.77
N GLY A 113 -3.93 1.05 9.61
CA GLY A 113 -2.84 0.11 9.33
C GLY A 113 -1.47 0.79 9.39
N LEU A 114 -1.35 2.00 8.83
CA LEU A 114 -0.15 2.82 8.96
C LEU A 114 0.15 3.13 10.42
N ASP A 115 -0.81 3.62 11.22
CA ASP A 115 -0.60 3.90 12.64
C ASP A 115 -0.08 2.68 13.42
N GLU A 116 -0.60 1.48 13.10
CA GLU A 116 -0.18 0.22 13.73
C GLU A 116 1.23 -0.23 13.35
N HIS A 117 1.73 0.07 12.14
CA HIS A 117 3.03 -0.44 11.67
C HIS A 117 4.03 0.63 11.17
N VAL A 118 3.72 1.92 11.27
CA VAL A 118 4.58 3.02 10.80
C VAL A 118 5.90 3.03 11.55
N GLU A 119 5.90 2.68 12.84
CA GLU A 119 7.12 2.57 13.63
C GLU A 119 8.00 1.40 13.17
N ASP A 120 7.40 0.25 12.84
CA ASP A 120 8.11 -0.88 12.25
C ASP A 120 8.71 -0.51 10.89
N MET A 121 7.96 0.15 10.02
CA MET A 121 8.46 0.62 8.73
C MET A 121 9.60 1.64 8.88
N LYS A 122 9.50 2.58 9.84
CA LYS A 122 10.58 3.52 10.17
C LYS A 122 11.82 2.80 10.67
N ALA A 123 11.65 1.70 11.41
CA ALA A 123 12.73 0.85 11.90
C ALA A 123 13.26 -0.14 10.84
N GLY A 124 12.68 -0.17 9.63
CA GLY A 124 13.04 -1.11 8.56
C GLY A 124 12.61 -2.56 8.84
N LYS A 125 11.58 -2.75 9.67
CA LYS A 125 10.94 -4.03 9.99
C LYS A 125 9.73 -4.26 9.08
N GLY A 126 9.19 -5.48 9.10
CA GLY A 126 8.09 -5.89 8.22
C GLY A 126 8.52 -6.28 6.80
N ALA A 127 9.83 -6.46 6.57
CA ALA A 127 10.37 -6.91 5.30
C ALA A 127 9.75 -8.27 4.89
N GLY A 128 9.03 -8.28 3.76
CA GLY A 128 8.33 -9.46 3.24
C GLY A 128 7.02 -9.81 3.95
N GLU A 129 6.54 -8.96 4.85
CA GLU A 129 5.20 -9.11 5.44
C GLU A 129 4.12 -8.55 4.53
N VAL A 130 2.95 -9.20 4.54
CA VAL A 130 1.74 -8.74 3.88
C VAL A 130 0.70 -8.47 4.95
N TRP A 131 0.49 -7.19 5.23
CA TRP A 131 -0.52 -6.70 6.16
C TRP A 131 -1.84 -6.41 5.42
N TYR A 132 -2.95 -6.51 6.16
CA TYR A 132 -4.29 -6.37 5.60
C TYR A 132 -5.07 -5.26 6.32
N PHE A 133 -5.81 -4.44 5.57
CA PHE A 133 -6.58 -3.29 6.08
C PHE A 133 -8.05 -3.27 5.66
#